data_AF-A0A2V6FIH4-F1
#
_entry.id   AF-A0A2V6FIH4-F1
#
_cell.length_a   1.000
_cell.length_b   1.000
_cell.length_c   1.000
_cell.angle_alpha   90.00
_cell.angle_beta   90.00
_cell.angle_gamma   90.00
#
_symmetry.space_group_name_H-M   'P 1'
#
loop_
_entity.id
_entity.type
_entity.pdbx_description
1 polymer ?
#
loop_
_entity_poly.entity_id
_entity_poly.type
_entity_poly.pdbx_seq_one_letter_code
_entity_poly.pdbx_strand_id
1 'polypeptide(L)'
;MALNFSSVSSLISGGLGRVASLLVFCNLAFEAVAAPYQAPGTKRMAERLEKITAQSNPRNNLYMNRERADLFGKELKQLLATPDSPDKGAKVLDLDSKYATELLLAGKSWEAIQEFTLLDAFIRTSSVNFSTHTRSSLRHYMAIAYLRLGEQENCLTNHTIDSCLMPIRGSGIHKIQRGSRKAAEMLTEQLNEFPDDLKARWLLNLAYMTLGEYPDKVPPKWLIPAKVFESDYQIPRFYDVAGNLGLDLNSLSGGTIVEDFDGDGNLDIMISSLGVHDQLRYFHNNADGTFTDRTEEAGLSGENGGLNIMQTDYNNDGWPDVLVLRGAWFGIEGHYPLSLLRNNGNGTFDDVTEEAGLLRFHPTQAATWFD
;
A
#
# COMPACT_ATOMS: atom_id res chain seq x y z
N MET A 1 -34.20 -2.91 27.15
CA MET A 1 -34.76 -3.35 28.45
C MET A 1 -34.28 -4.77 28.67
N ALA A 2 -33.37 -4.98 29.63
CA ALA A 2 -32.69 -6.26 29.87
C ALA A 2 -33.33 -7.01 31.05
N LEU A 3 -33.57 -8.31 30.92
CA LEU A 3 -33.91 -9.26 31.99
C LEU A 3 -33.38 -10.63 31.50
N ASN A 4 -32.23 -11.16 31.94
CA ASN A 4 -31.76 -11.63 33.25
C ASN A 4 -32.37 -12.97 33.72
N PHE A 5 -31.48 -13.94 33.91
CA PHE A 5 -31.68 -15.35 34.26
C PHE A 5 -32.00 -15.54 35.75
N SER A 6 -32.83 -16.53 36.12
CA SER A 6 -32.53 -17.46 37.23
C SER A 6 -33.58 -18.56 37.45
N SER A 7 -33.06 -19.80 37.56
CA SER A 7 -33.46 -20.93 38.42
C SER A 7 -34.85 -21.58 38.31
N VAL A 8 -34.88 -22.92 38.16
CA VAL A 8 -35.24 -23.90 39.22
C VAL A 8 -34.69 -25.29 38.84
N SER A 9 -34.18 -26.01 39.84
CA SER A 9 -33.60 -27.36 39.79
C SER A 9 -34.53 -28.41 40.44
N SER A 10 -34.64 -29.61 39.82
CA SER A 10 -34.95 -30.95 40.40
C SER A 10 -36.38 -31.19 40.97
N LEU A 11 -37.11 -32.31 40.84
CA LEU A 11 -36.80 -33.76 40.90
C LEU A 11 -37.94 -34.62 40.26
N ILE A 12 -37.54 -35.82 39.76
CA ILE A 12 -38.18 -37.16 39.86
C ILE A 12 -39.34 -37.62 38.91
N SER A 13 -38.98 -38.70 38.19
CA SER A 13 -39.71 -39.91 37.75
C SER A 13 -40.87 -39.88 36.75
N GLY A 14 -40.73 -40.73 35.72
CA GLY A 14 -41.80 -41.66 35.35
C GLY A 14 -42.28 -41.57 33.89
N GLY A 15 -42.08 -42.67 33.15
CA GLY A 15 -43.09 -43.15 32.19
C GLY A 15 -43.05 -42.61 30.77
N LEU A 16 -42.72 -43.52 29.85
CA LEU A 16 -43.00 -43.52 28.41
C LEU A 16 -44.12 -42.57 27.93
N GLY A 17 -43.75 -41.63 27.05
CA GLY A 17 -44.67 -40.89 26.20
C GLY A 17 -43.93 -40.31 25.00
N ARG A 18 -44.28 -40.72 23.79
CA ARG A 18 -43.70 -40.25 22.52
C ARG A 18 -43.85 -38.73 22.40
N VAL A 19 -42.75 -37.99 22.46
CA VAL A 19 -42.72 -36.56 22.07
C VAL A 19 -42.41 -36.50 20.58
N ALA A 20 -43.44 -36.19 19.79
CA ALA A 20 -43.26 -35.79 18.40
C ALA A 20 -42.47 -34.47 18.40
N SER A 21 -41.22 -34.52 17.92
CA SER A 21 -40.42 -33.31 17.70
C SER A 21 -41.00 -32.58 16.49
N LEU A 22 -41.74 -31.50 16.75
CA LEU A 22 -42.12 -30.54 15.72
C LEU A 22 -40.86 -29.75 15.34
N LEU A 23 -40.17 -30.19 14.29
CA LEU A 23 -39.15 -29.39 13.61
C LEU A 23 -39.88 -28.26 12.87
N VAL A 24 -39.95 -27.10 13.51
CA VAL A 24 -40.28 -25.85 12.82
C VAL A 24 -39.09 -25.52 11.92
N PHE A 25 -39.19 -25.89 10.64
CA PHE A 25 -38.28 -25.37 9.62
C PHE A 25 -38.59 -23.88 9.46
N CYS A 26 -37.76 -23.04 10.08
CA CYS A 26 -37.71 -21.62 9.77
C CYS A 26 -37.09 -21.51 8.37
N ASN A 27 -37.94 -21.39 7.33
CA ASN A 27 -37.50 -21.02 5.99
C ASN A 27 -37.03 -19.56 6.03
N LEU A 28 -35.76 -19.35 6.41
CA LEU A 28 -35.05 -18.14 6.05
C LEU A 28 -34.76 -18.26 4.55
N ALA A 29 -35.62 -17.65 3.75
CA ALA A 29 -35.29 -17.35 2.37
C ALA A 29 -34.06 -16.42 2.41
N PHE A 30 -32.89 -16.97 2.10
CA PHE A 30 -31.78 -16.14 1.64
C PHE A 30 -32.26 -15.54 0.31
N GLU A 31 -32.71 -14.29 0.33
CA GLU A 31 -32.76 -13.50 -0.90
C GLU A 31 -31.34 -13.52 -1.46
N ALA A 32 -31.18 -14.14 -2.64
CA ALA A 32 -29.94 -14.08 -3.36
C ALA A 32 -29.72 -12.60 -3.67
N VAL A 33 -28.76 -11.99 -2.98
CA VAL A 33 -28.26 -10.64 -3.33
C VAL A 33 -27.87 -10.74 -4.80
N ALA A 34 -28.54 -9.96 -5.65
CA ALA A 34 -28.22 -9.91 -7.06
C ALA A 34 -26.72 -9.59 -7.20
N ALA A 35 -26.04 -10.26 -8.13
CA ALA A 35 -24.63 -9.96 -8.37
C ALA A 35 -24.48 -8.46 -8.68
N PRO A 36 -23.42 -7.81 -8.17
CA PRO A 36 -23.15 -6.40 -8.45
C PRO A 36 -23.07 -6.18 -9.97
N TYR A 37 -23.46 -5.00 -10.42
CA TYR A 37 -23.39 -4.63 -11.82
C TYR A 37 -21.94 -4.77 -12.33
N GLN A 38 -21.76 -5.41 -13.48
CA GLN A 38 -20.50 -5.35 -14.22
C GLN A 38 -20.73 -5.71 -15.68
N ALA A 39 -20.36 -4.80 -16.58
CA ALA A 39 -20.50 -5.05 -18.01
C ALA A 39 -19.59 -6.20 -18.48
N PRO A 40 -19.98 -6.95 -19.53
CA PRO A 40 -19.16 -8.04 -20.07
C PRO A 40 -17.75 -7.59 -20.50
N GLY A 41 -17.60 -6.36 -20.99
CA GLY A 41 -16.31 -5.78 -21.36
C GLY A 41 -15.39 -5.61 -20.15
N THR A 42 -15.91 -4.99 -19.09
CA THR A 42 -15.19 -4.78 -17.82
C THR A 42 -14.79 -6.10 -17.19
N LYS A 43 -15.68 -7.11 -17.19
CA LYS A 43 -15.33 -8.45 -16.70
C LYS A 43 -14.18 -9.09 -17.49
N ARG A 44 -14.19 -8.99 -18.83
CA ARG A 44 -13.10 -9.51 -19.67
C ARG A 44 -11.79 -8.77 -19.40
N MET A 45 -11.84 -7.47 -19.17
CA MET A 45 -10.65 -6.69 -18.84
C MET A 45 -10.09 -7.08 -17.47
N ALA A 46 -10.93 -7.17 -16.43
CA ALA A 46 -10.54 -7.63 -15.11
C ALA A 46 -9.85 -9.01 -15.16
N GLU A 47 -10.47 -10.00 -15.82
CA GLU A 47 -9.90 -11.34 -16.01
C GLU A 47 -8.56 -11.29 -16.77
N ARG A 48 -8.43 -10.39 -17.74
CA ARG A 48 -7.19 -10.19 -18.51
C ARG A 48 -6.08 -9.61 -17.65
N LEU A 49 -6.36 -8.58 -16.86
CA LEU A 49 -5.40 -7.94 -15.97
C LEU A 49 -4.91 -8.93 -14.91
N GLU A 50 -5.83 -9.69 -14.31
CA GLU A 50 -5.50 -10.76 -13.37
C GLU A 50 -4.57 -11.81 -14.02
N LYS A 51 -4.91 -12.26 -15.23
CA LYS A 51 -4.10 -13.23 -15.96
C LYS A 51 -2.70 -12.72 -16.28
N ILE A 52 -2.57 -11.46 -16.72
CA ILE A 52 -1.25 -10.85 -16.99
C ILE A 52 -0.43 -10.82 -15.71
N THR A 53 -1.02 -10.36 -14.60
CA THR A 53 -0.34 -10.30 -13.30
C THR A 53 0.08 -11.68 -12.80
N ALA A 54 -0.78 -12.69 -12.94
CA ALA A 54 -0.47 -14.07 -12.54
C ALA A 54 0.64 -14.73 -13.39
N GLN A 55 0.85 -14.26 -14.62
CA GLN A 55 1.87 -14.75 -15.55
C GLN A 55 3.16 -13.93 -15.53
N SER A 56 3.14 -12.75 -14.91
CA SER A 56 4.29 -11.86 -14.76
C SER A 56 5.43 -12.56 -14.01
N ASN A 57 6.67 -12.24 -14.40
CA ASN A 57 7.85 -12.70 -13.67
C ASN A 57 8.30 -11.65 -12.64
N PRO A 58 8.13 -11.90 -11.32
CA PRO A 58 8.53 -10.93 -10.30
C PRO A 58 10.02 -10.58 -10.34
N ARG A 59 10.88 -11.43 -10.92
CA ARG A 59 12.31 -11.11 -11.09
C ARG A 59 12.53 -9.91 -12.01
N ASN A 60 11.66 -9.75 -13.01
CA ASN A 60 11.75 -8.72 -14.04
C ASN A 60 10.96 -7.46 -13.67
N ASN A 61 9.88 -7.60 -12.88
CA ASN A 61 9.07 -6.47 -12.43
C ASN A 61 9.48 -6.01 -11.02
N LEU A 62 10.21 -4.89 -10.94
CA LEU A 62 10.71 -4.32 -9.68
C LEU A 62 9.62 -3.79 -8.74
N TYR A 63 8.39 -3.63 -9.23
CA TYR A 63 7.26 -3.10 -8.47
C TYR A 63 6.39 -4.20 -7.84
N MET A 64 6.72 -5.47 -8.07
CA MET A 64 6.07 -6.63 -7.45
C MET A 64 6.80 -7.05 -6.17
N ASN A 65 7.06 -6.11 -5.25
CA ASN A 65 7.92 -6.35 -4.09
C ASN A 65 7.38 -7.45 -3.17
N ARG A 66 6.05 -7.61 -3.07
CA ARG A 66 5.43 -8.69 -2.28
C ARG A 66 5.76 -10.06 -2.87
N GLU A 67 5.59 -10.23 -4.17
CA GLU A 67 5.87 -11.46 -4.89
C GLU A 67 7.36 -11.77 -4.96
N ARG A 68 8.20 -10.72 -5.06
CA ARG A 68 9.67 -10.84 -4.99
C ARG A 68 10.14 -11.32 -3.62
N ALA A 69 9.56 -10.77 -2.55
CA ALA A 69 9.84 -11.24 -1.20
C ALA A 69 9.43 -12.72 -1.05
N ASP A 70 8.24 -13.11 -1.51
CA ASP A 70 7.79 -14.50 -1.45
C ASP A 70 8.68 -15.45 -2.28
N LEU A 71 9.16 -15.00 -3.44
CA LEU A 71 10.09 -15.73 -4.29
C LEU A 71 11.43 -15.96 -3.57
N PHE A 72 12.07 -14.89 -3.10
CA PHE A 72 13.38 -15.00 -2.44
C PHE A 72 13.29 -15.76 -1.12
N GLY A 73 12.20 -15.59 -0.35
CA GLY A 73 11.96 -16.37 0.86
C GLY A 73 11.85 -17.87 0.60
N LYS A 74 11.15 -18.28 -0.47
CA LYS A 74 11.07 -19.70 -0.89
C LYS A 74 12.44 -20.24 -1.30
N GLU A 75 13.19 -19.49 -2.10
CA GLU A 75 14.53 -19.90 -2.53
C GLU A 75 15.51 -19.99 -1.37
N LEU A 76 15.43 -19.05 -0.42
CA LEU A 76 16.25 -19.05 0.79
C LEU A 76 15.97 -20.30 1.61
N LYS A 77 14.70 -20.62 1.84
CA LYS A 77 14.28 -21.83 2.54
C LYS A 77 14.79 -23.10 1.85
N GLN A 78 14.73 -23.17 0.52
CA GLN A 78 15.24 -24.29 -0.25
C GLN A 78 16.77 -24.41 -0.13
N LEU A 79 17.49 -23.30 -0.27
CA LEU A 79 18.95 -23.26 -0.15
C LEU A 79 19.42 -23.69 1.25
N LEU A 80 18.74 -23.22 2.30
CA LEU A 80 19.04 -23.62 3.68
C LEU A 80 18.87 -25.13 3.92
N ALA A 81 17.91 -25.76 3.23
CA ALA A 81 17.65 -27.20 3.32
C ALA A 81 18.64 -28.07 2.54
N THR A 82 19.49 -27.49 1.68
CA THR A 82 20.54 -28.25 0.97
C THR A 82 21.69 -28.63 1.91
N PRO A 83 22.44 -29.72 1.65
CA PRO A 83 23.66 -30.03 2.40
C PRO A 83 24.67 -28.88 2.34
N ASP A 84 25.55 -28.80 3.34
CA ASP A 84 26.56 -27.74 3.35
C ASP A 84 27.54 -27.89 2.18
N SER A 85 27.83 -26.76 1.53
CA SER A 85 28.84 -26.62 0.48
C SER A 85 29.73 -25.43 0.81
N PRO A 86 30.99 -25.39 0.30
CA PRO A 86 31.93 -24.31 0.60
C PRO A 86 31.40 -22.90 0.25
N ASP A 87 30.49 -22.80 -0.73
CA ASP A 87 29.90 -21.56 -1.22
C ASP A 87 28.48 -21.27 -0.66
N LYS A 88 27.88 -22.21 0.09
CA LYS A 88 26.51 -22.07 0.60
C LYS A 88 26.34 -20.81 1.45
N GLY A 89 27.28 -20.52 2.35
CA GLY A 89 27.20 -19.35 3.23
C GLY A 89 27.13 -18.02 2.45
N ALA A 90 27.92 -17.88 1.39
CA ALA A 90 27.90 -16.69 0.54
C ALA A 90 26.58 -16.55 -0.23
N LYS A 91 26.04 -17.68 -0.73
CA LYS A 91 24.73 -17.72 -1.43
C LYS A 91 23.57 -17.40 -0.49
N VAL A 92 23.60 -17.92 0.73
CA VAL A 92 22.60 -17.62 1.77
C VAL A 92 22.63 -16.14 2.09
N LEU A 93 23.81 -15.55 2.30
CA LEU A 93 23.95 -14.12 2.60
C LEU A 93 23.39 -13.22 1.49
N ASP A 94 23.73 -13.50 0.23
CA ASP A 94 23.23 -12.73 -0.92
C ASP A 94 21.70 -12.81 -1.04
N LEU A 95 21.14 -14.02 -0.89
CA LEU A 95 19.71 -14.25 -1.04
C LEU A 95 18.89 -13.72 0.13
N ASP A 96 19.39 -13.86 1.35
CA ASP A 96 18.78 -13.32 2.57
C ASP A 96 18.79 -11.78 2.55
N SER A 97 19.89 -11.16 2.12
CA SER A 97 19.93 -9.70 1.93
C SER A 97 18.89 -9.21 0.90
N LYS A 98 18.68 -9.95 -0.20
CA LYS A 98 17.64 -9.65 -1.18
C LYS A 98 16.24 -9.82 -0.59
N TYR A 99 16.01 -10.93 0.11
CA TYR A 99 14.74 -11.21 0.76
C TYR A 99 14.36 -10.12 1.78
N ALA A 100 15.26 -9.79 2.71
CA ALA A 100 15.05 -8.74 3.70
C ALA A 100 14.76 -7.36 3.07
N THR A 101 15.44 -7.04 1.97
CA THR A 101 15.22 -5.78 1.24
C THR A 101 13.84 -5.76 0.58
N GLU A 102 13.42 -6.85 -0.07
CA GLU A 102 12.09 -6.91 -0.69
C GLU A 102 10.97 -6.93 0.35
N LEU A 103 11.17 -7.54 1.53
CA LEU A 103 10.23 -7.43 2.66
C LEU A 103 10.02 -5.96 3.05
N LEU A 104 11.11 -5.21 3.19
CA LEU A 104 11.06 -3.79 3.52
C LEU A 104 10.30 -2.98 2.45
N LEU A 105 10.64 -3.20 1.17
CA LEU A 105 9.99 -2.52 0.04
C LEU A 105 8.50 -2.90 -0.10
N ALA A 106 8.13 -4.13 0.29
CA ALA A 106 6.75 -4.60 0.33
C ALA A 106 5.95 -4.06 1.53
N GLY A 107 6.57 -3.26 2.41
CA GLY A 107 5.96 -2.72 3.62
C GLY A 107 5.89 -3.72 4.78
N LYS A 108 6.57 -4.88 4.70
CA LYS A 108 6.69 -5.85 5.79
C LYS A 108 7.88 -5.49 6.70
N SER A 109 7.80 -4.30 7.32
CA SER A 109 8.94 -3.69 8.02
C SER A 109 9.43 -4.51 9.21
N TRP A 110 8.52 -5.15 9.95
CA TRP A 110 8.88 -5.96 11.10
C TRP A 110 9.64 -7.23 10.69
N GLU A 111 9.15 -7.95 9.68
CA GLU A 111 9.81 -9.12 9.12
C GLU A 111 11.18 -8.75 8.53
N ALA A 112 11.28 -7.62 7.84
CA ALA A 112 12.56 -7.11 7.34
C ALA A 112 13.56 -6.85 8.47
N ILE A 113 13.12 -6.26 9.58
CA ILE A 113 13.97 -6.04 10.78
C ILE A 113 14.49 -7.38 11.32
N GLN A 114 13.63 -8.41 11.38
CA GLN A 114 14.04 -9.74 11.86
C GLN A 114 15.15 -10.32 10.99
N GLU A 115 14.97 -10.32 9.67
CA GLU A 115 15.98 -10.86 8.74
C GLU A 115 17.27 -10.04 8.76
N PHE A 116 17.18 -8.70 8.74
CA PHE A 116 18.39 -7.87 8.85
C PHE A 116 19.14 -8.06 10.18
N THR A 117 18.44 -8.36 11.27
CA THR A 117 19.07 -8.67 12.57
C THR A 117 19.85 -9.99 12.51
N LEU A 118 19.30 -10.99 11.83
CA LEU A 118 20.00 -12.27 11.60
C LEU A 118 21.25 -12.06 10.73
N LEU A 119 21.13 -11.26 9.67
CA LEU A 119 22.25 -10.86 8.80
C LEU A 119 23.36 -10.13 9.58
N ASP A 120 23.01 -9.17 10.43
CA ASP A 120 23.99 -8.43 11.24
C ASP A 120 24.70 -9.35 12.23
N ALA A 121 23.96 -10.26 12.90
CA ALA A 121 24.53 -11.25 13.80
C ALA A 121 25.50 -12.19 13.07
N PHE A 122 25.15 -12.65 11.87
CA PHE A 122 26.02 -13.48 11.04
C PHE A 122 27.30 -12.74 10.65
N ILE A 123 27.19 -11.50 10.17
CA ILE A 123 28.35 -10.69 9.77
C ILE A 123 29.31 -10.45 10.95
N ARG A 124 28.79 -10.24 12.17
CA ARG A 124 29.61 -10.00 13.37
C ARG A 124 30.30 -11.25 13.91
N THR A 125 29.69 -12.43 13.73
CA THR A 125 30.20 -13.70 14.28
C THR A 125 31.01 -14.51 13.27
N SER A 126 30.90 -14.18 11.98
CA SER A 126 31.65 -14.82 10.90
C SER A 126 33.15 -14.49 10.97
N SER A 127 33.98 -15.47 10.61
CA SER A 127 35.42 -15.29 10.42
C SER A 127 35.77 -14.57 9.11
N VAL A 128 34.77 -14.36 8.22
CA VAL A 128 34.93 -13.63 6.97
C VAL A 128 34.99 -12.13 7.24
N ASN A 129 36.02 -11.47 6.72
CA ASN A 129 36.14 -10.02 6.81
C ASN A 129 35.25 -9.35 5.75
N PHE A 130 34.06 -8.90 6.18
CA PHE A 130 33.16 -8.14 5.32
C PHE A 130 33.64 -6.70 5.13
N SER A 131 33.45 -6.17 3.93
CA SER A 131 33.82 -4.78 3.62
C SER A 131 33.10 -3.80 4.54
N THR A 132 33.73 -2.65 4.82
CA THR A 132 33.09 -1.52 5.51
C THR A 132 31.82 -1.08 4.81
N HIS A 133 31.81 -1.12 3.47
CA HIS A 133 30.63 -0.81 2.66
C HIS A 133 29.46 -1.76 2.95
N THR A 134 29.69 -3.08 3.04
CA THR A 134 28.66 -4.06 3.35
C THR A 134 28.02 -3.79 4.71
N ARG A 135 28.84 -3.54 5.74
CA ARG A 135 28.37 -3.23 7.09
C ARG A 135 27.58 -1.91 7.14
N SER A 136 28.07 -0.89 6.45
CA SER A 136 27.38 0.40 6.31
C SER A 136 26.02 0.26 5.62
N SER A 137 25.95 -0.45 4.49
CA SER A 137 24.72 -0.67 3.74
C SER A 137 23.67 -1.42 4.57
N LEU A 138 24.07 -2.47 5.29
CA LEU A 138 23.16 -3.19 6.18
C LEU A 138 22.62 -2.29 7.30
N ARG A 139 23.49 -1.53 7.97
CA ARG A 139 23.09 -0.59 9.04
C ARG A 139 22.10 0.45 8.53
N HIS A 140 22.26 0.95 7.30
CA HIS A 140 21.28 1.83 6.66
C HIS A 140 19.92 1.17 6.47
N TYR A 141 19.88 -0.01 5.86
CA TYR A 141 18.61 -0.70 5.64
C TYR A 141 17.89 -1.02 6.94
N MET A 142 18.61 -1.44 7.98
CA MET A 142 18.05 -1.64 9.31
C MET A 142 17.48 -0.35 9.90
N ALA A 143 18.23 0.76 9.85
CA ALA A 143 17.74 2.04 10.35
C ALA A 143 16.49 2.51 9.59
N ILE A 144 16.47 2.34 8.27
CA ILE A 144 15.29 2.62 7.44
C ILE A 144 14.13 1.71 7.84
N ALA A 145 14.34 0.41 8.03
CA ALA A 145 13.31 -0.52 8.43
C ALA A 145 12.69 -0.15 9.79
N TYR A 146 13.49 0.30 10.75
CA TYR A 146 13.00 0.83 12.02
C TYR A 146 12.24 2.16 11.88
N LEU A 147 12.68 3.08 10.99
CA LEU A 147 11.91 4.28 10.68
C LEU A 147 10.57 3.96 10.02
N ARG A 148 10.54 3.00 9.08
CA ARG A 148 9.31 2.51 8.43
C ARG A 148 8.37 1.86 9.45
N LEU A 149 8.89 1.04 10.38
CA LEU A 149 8.09 0.51 11.48
C LEU A 149 7.47 1.64 12.32
N GLY A 150 8.27 2.64 12.67
CA GLY A 150 7.79 3.82 13.40
C GLY A 150 6.68 4.55 12.65
N GLU A 151 6.83 4.76 11.34
CA GLU A 151 5.79 5.37 10.50
C GLU A 151 4.51 4.49 10.47
N GLN A 152 4.62 3.17 10.27
CA GLN A 152 3.46 2.28 10.21
C GLN A 152 2.66 2.28 11.53
N GLU A 153 3.36 2.27 12.66
CA GLU A 153 2.76 2.25 13.99
C GLU A 153 2.15 3.58 14.42
N ASN A 154 2.55 4.69 13.81
CA ASN A 154 2.13 6.03 14.21
C ASN A 154 1.38 6.76 13.11
N CYS A 155 1.99 6.93 11.93
CA CYS A 155 1.45 7.74 10.84
C CYS A 155 0.40 6.99 10.01
N LEU A 156 0.52 5.67 9.80
CA LEU A 156 -0.52 4.91 9.09
C LEU A 156 -1.68 4.54 10.01
N THR A 157 -1.39 4.21 11.27
CA THR A 157 -2.42 3.79 12.24
C THR A 157 -3.14 4.97 12.90
N ASN A 158 -2.47 6.13 13.00
CA ASN A 158 -2.97 7.31 13.69
C ASN A 158 -2.55 8.57 12.92
N HIS A 159 -2.91 8.63 11.64
CA HIS A 159 -2.58 9.74 10.76
C HIS A 159 -3.12 11.07 11.30
N THR A 160 -2.33 12.13 11.15
CA THR A 160 -2.69 13.49 11.58
C THR A 160 -2.29 14.49 10.50
N ILE A 161 -2.86 15.69 10.55
CA ILE A 161 -2.49 16.78 9.65
C ILE A 161 -1.02 17.22 9.75
N ASP A 162 -0.31 16.85 10.83
CA ASP A 162 1.12 17.13 10.99
C ASP A 162 2.01 15.93 10.59
N SER A 163 1.43 14.78 10.24
CA SER A 163 2.17 13.58 9.84
C SER A 163 2.97 13.85 8.57
N CYS A 164 4.24 13.41 8.55
CA CYS A 164 5.15 13.54 7.41
C CYS A 164 5.47 14.97 6.95
N LEU A 165 5.07 16.01 7.70
CA LEU A 165 5.46 17.40 7.42
C LEU A 165 6.81 17.74 8.06
N MET A 166 7.74 18.29 7.28
CA MET A 166 9.06 18.67 7.78
C MET A 166 9.08 20.16 8.21
N PRO A 167 9.60 20.49 9.41
CA PRO A 167 10.12 19.56 10.42
C PRO A 167 8.95 18.91 11.20
N ILE A 168 9.09 17.61 11.53
CA ILE A 168 8.04 16.89 12.26
C ILE A 168 7.90 17.47 13.67
N ARG A 169 6.66 17.79 14.04
CA ARG A 169 6.30 18.47 15.29
C ARG A 169 4.83 18.23 15.62
N GLY A 170 4.40 18.71 16.79
CA GLY A 170 2.99 18.70 17.18
C GLY A 170 2.40 17.29 17.16
N SER A 171 1.32 17.10 16.40
CA SER A 171 0.63 15.81 16.33
C SER A 171 1.37 14.75 15.49
N GLY A 172 2.40 15.13 14.73
CA GLY A 172 3.28 14.23 13.98
C GLY A 172 4.35 13.53 14.83
N ILE A 173 4.50 13.90 16.11
CA ILE A 173 5.43 13.23 17.03
C ILE A 173 4.91 11.82 17.34
N HIS A 174 5.78 10.83 17.19
CA HIS A 174 5.43 9.42 17.41
C HIS A 174 5.13 9.15 18.88
N LYS A 175 3.99 8.48 19.11
CA LYS A 175 3.60 7.91 20.42
C LYS A 175 4.31 6.58 20.67
N ILE A 176 4.40 5.73 19.64
CA ILE A 176 5.16 4.48 19.67
C ILE A 176 6.56 4.75 19.14
N GLN A 177 7.50 4.97 20.04
CA GLN A 177 8.84 5.49 19.69
C GLN A 177 9.90 4.42 19.42
N ARG A 178 9.56 3.13 19.52
CA ARG A 178 10.54 2.03 19.42
C ARG A 178 11.31 2.03 18.09
N GLY A 179 10.61 2.29 16.98
CA GLY A 179 11.22 2.41 15.65
C GLY A 179 12.19 3.57 15.58
N SER A 180 11.71 4.79 15.83
CA SER A 180 12.52 6.01 15.76
C SER A 180 13.74 5.99 16.68
N ARG A 181 13.59 5.50 17.92
CA ARG A 181 14.69 5.42 18.89
C ARG A 181 15.77 4.46 18.42
N LYS A 182 15.39 3.28 17.93
CA LYS A 182 16.35 2.30 17.42
C LYS A 182 17.05 2.79 16.16
N ALA A 183 16.33 3.45 15.26
CA ALA A 183 16.93 4.09 14.10
C ALA A 183 17.96 5.16 14.51
N ALA A 184 17.64 6.02 15.47
CA ALA A 184 18.56 7.06 15.95
C ALA A 184 19.87 6.50 16.53
N GLU A 185 19.80 5.39 17.28
CA GLU A 185 20.98 4.66 17.78
C GLU A 185 21.86 4.20 16.61
N MET A 186 21.27 3.50 15.64
CA MET A 186 22.00 2.94 14.49
C MET A 186 22.58 4.02 13.58
N LEU A 187 21.86 5.11 13.37
CA LEU A 187 22.33 6.24 12.57
C LEU A 187 23.44 7.01 13.26
N THR A 188 23.43 7.07 14.60
CA THR A 188 24.53 7.61 15.39
C THR A 188 25.79 6.75 15.27
N GLU A 189 25.66 5.42 15.34
CA GLU A 189 26.76 4.50 15.06
C GLU A 189 27.30 4.67 13.64
N GLN A 190 26.41 4.79 12.66
CA GLN A 190 26.77 5.03 11.25
C GLN A 190 27.61 6.29 11.10
N LEU A 191 27.18 7.40 11.69
CA LEU A 191 27.88 8.67 11.57
C LEU A 191 29.18 8.76 12.39
N ASN A 192 29.33 7.95 13.45
CA ASN A 192 30.62 7.84 14.15
C ASN A 192 31.68 7.17 13.27
N GLU A 193 31.29 6.23 12.42
CA GLU A 193 32.19 5.53 11.49
C GLU A 193 32.33 6.28 10.15
N PHE A 194 31.26 6.91 9.68
CA PHE A 194 31.16 7.61 8.40
C PHE A 194 30.59 9.03 8.61
N PRO A 195 31.40 9.99 9.10
CA PRO A 195 30.92 11.31 9.51
C PRO A 195 30.34 12.17 8.37
N ASP A 196 30.75 11.91 7.13
CA ASP A 196 30.30 12.65 5.94
C ASP A 196 29.06 12.02 5.27
N ASP A 197 28.44 11.02 5.91
CA ASP A 197 27.24 10.35 5.39
C ASP A 197 25.99 11.24 5.53
N LEU A 198 25.72 12.00 4.47
CA LEU A 198 24.59 12.95 4.45
C LEU A 198 23.23 12.25 4.56
N LYS A 199 23.10 11.00 4.08
CA LYS A 199 21.85 10.23 4.21
C LYS A 199 21.60 9.88 5.66
N ALA A 200 22.62 9.36 6.34
CA ALA A 200 22.51 9.04 7.76
C ALA A 200 22.25 10.30 8.61
N ARG A 201 22.89 11.43 8.27
CA ARG A 201 22.67 12.72 8.95
C ARG A 201 21.22 13.20 8.82
N TRP A 202 20.67 13.13 7.60
CA TRP A 202 19.27 13.46 7.35
C TRP A 202 18.32 12.59 8.18
N LEU A 203 18.47 11.27 8.06
CA LEU A 203 17.62 10.31 8.77
C LEU A 203 17.76 10.41 10.29
N LEU A 204 18.93 10.77 10.81
CA LEU A 204 19.13 10.97 12.25
C LEU A 204 18.28 12.14 12.76
N ASN A 205 18.31 13.27 12.06
CA ASN A 205 17.52 14.44 12.44
C ASN A 205 16.02 14.14 12.32
N LEU A 206 15.61 13.43 11.26
CA LEU A 206 14.25 12.94 11.10
C LEU A 206 13.81 12.07 12.30
N ALA A 207 14.66 11.11 12.71
CA ALA A 207 14.39 10.26 13.87
C ALA A 207 14.16 11.11 15.13
N TYR A 208 15.04 12.09 15.41
CA TYR A 208 14.87 12.99 16.56
C TYR A 208 13.62 13.88 16.45
N MET A 209 13.21 14.31 15.26
CA MET A 209 11.96 15.05 15.07
C MET A 209 10.75 14.16 15.41
N THR A 210 10.72 12.92 14.92
CA THR A 210 9.64 11.97 15.28
C THR A 210 9.61 11.65 16.77
N LEU A 211 10.73 11.77 17.48
CA LEU A 211 10.80 11.58 18.93
C LEU A 211 10.34 12.81 19.73
N GLY A 212 10.14 13.97 19.07
CA GLY A 212 9.90 15.24 19.75
C GLY A 212 11.13 15.78 20.49
N GLU A 213 12.32 15.29 20.11
CA GLU A 213 13.60 15.56 20.77
C GLU A 213 14.50 16.50 19.92
N TYR A 214 14.07 16.82 18.70
CA TYR A 214 14.72 17.82 17.82
C TYR A 214 14.35 19.25 18.24
N PRO A 215 15.29 20.22 18.19
CA PRO A 215 16.71 20.06 17.82
C PRO A 215 17.61 19.66 19.00
N ASP A 216 17.13 19.79 20.24
CA ASP A 216 17.96 19.88 21.45
C ASP A 216 18.75 18.61 21.78
N LYS A 217 18.26 17.43 21.38
CA LYS A 217 18.92 16.14 21.66
C LYS A 217 19.74 15.61 20.50
N VAL A 218 19.71 16.26 19.33
CA VAL A 218 20.57 15.85 18.22
C VAL A 218 22.02 16.19 18.56
N PRO A 219 22.99 15.26 18.40
CA PRO A 219 24.39 15.58 18.61
C PRO A 219 24.82 16.80 17.77
N PRO A 220 25.42 17.86 18.37
CA PRO A 220 25.64 19.13 17.68
C PRO A 220 26.42 19.03 16.37
N LYS A 221 27.36 18.07 16.26
CA LYS A 221 28.16 17.81 15.05
C LYS A 221 27.33 17.35 13.84
N TRP A 222 26.12 16.81 14.06
CA TRP A 222 25.25 16.30 13.00
C TRP A 222 23.88 16.98 12.94
N LEU A 223 23.62 17.97 13.80
CA LEU A 223 22.39 18.75 13.78
C LEU A 223 22.20 19.45 12.42
N ILE A 224 21.01 19.31 11.84
CA ILE A 224 20.52 20.18 10.77
C ILE A 224 19.81 21.35 11.45
N PRO A 225 20.26 22.61 11.29
CA PRO A 225 19.67 23.74 12.00
C PRO A 225 18.20 23.96 11.64
N ALA A 226 17.38 24.36 12.61
CA ALA A 226 15.94 24.60 12.43
C ALA A 226 15.65 25.62 11.31
N LYS A 227 16.52 26.63 11.16
CA LYS A 227 16.47 27.64 10.09
C LYS A 227 16.40 27.04 8.67
N VAL A 228 16.93 25.83 8.45
CA VAL A 228 16.86 25.15 7.15
C VAL A 228 15.41 24.82 6.74
N PHE A 229 14.51 24.69 7.73
CA PHE A 229 13.10 24.38 7.50
C PHE A 229 12.18 25.61 7.59
N GLU A 230 12.74 26.80 7.81
CA GLU A 230 11.97 28.04 7.85
C GLU A 230 11.75 28.56 6.43
N SER A 231 10.54 29.05 6.15
CA SER A 231 10.24 29.71 4.88
C SER A 231 10.69 31.17 4.92
N ASP A 232 11.18 31.68 3.78
CA ASP A 232 11.56 33.09 3.63
C ASP A 232 10.37 34.06 3.74
N TYR A 233 9.14 33.54 3.64
CA TYR A 233 7.90 34.32 3.72
C TYR A 233 6.78 33.50 4.37
N GLN A 234 5.70 34.18 4.76
CA GLN A 234 4.54 33.49 5.32
C GLN A 234 3.69 32.87 4.21
N ILE A 235 3.47 31.57 4.29
CA ILE A 235 2.59 30.81 3.40
C ILE A 235 1.38 30.35 4.22
N PRO A 236 0.14 30.61 3.78
CA PRO A 236 -1.05 30.00 4.39
C PRO A 236 -0.94 28.48 4.38
N ARG A 237 -1.45 27.82 5.42
CA ARG A 237 -1.43 26.36 5.50
C ARG A 237 -2.59 25.79 4.70
N PHE A 238 -2.28 24.85 3.82
CA PHE A 238 -3.25 23.89 3.32
C PHE A 238 -3.36 22.76 4.34
N TYR A 239 -4.59 22.40 4.70
CA TYR A 239 -4.86 21.30 5.61
C TYR A 239 -5.16 20.06 4.80
N ASP A 240 -4.43 18.98 5.07
CA ASP A 240 -4.79 17.68 4.52
C ASP A 240 -6.11 17.22 5.15
N VAL A 241 -7.10 16.95 4.30
CA VAL A 241 -8.42 16.46 4.69
C VAL A 241 -8.69 15.05 4.16
N ALA A 242 -7.79 14.47 3.36
CA ALA A 242 -8.03 13.20 2.68
C ALA A 242 -8.36 12.07 3.68
N GLY A 243 -7.61 11.98 4.78
CA GLY A 243 -7.86 10.98 5.82
C GLY A 243 -9.19 11.16 6.56
N ASN A 244 -9.66 12.39 6.75
CA ASN A 244 -10.97 12.64 7.35
C ASN A 244 -12.13 12.27 6.41
N LEU A 245 -11.86 12.26 5.11
CA LEU A 245 -12.84 11.96 4.06
C LEU A 245 -12.76 10.49 3.59
N GLY A 246 -11.81 9.70 4.08
CA GLY A 246 -11.58 8.32 3.64
C GLY A 246 -10.98 8.20 2.23
N LEU A 247 -10.30 9.25 1.77
CA LEU A 247 -9.65 9.33 0.45
C LEU A 247 -8.13 9.04 0.52
N ASP A 248 -7.58 8.78 1.71
CA ASP A 248 -6.17 8.49 1.99
C ASP A 248 -5.81 7.02 1.72
N LEU A 249 -6.04 6.58 0.49
CA LEU A 249 -5.82 5.20 0.11
C LEU A 249 -4.35 4.80 0.18
N ASN A 250 -4.09 3.63 0.80
CA ASN A 250 -2.78 3.01 0.84
C ASN A 250 -2.51 2.22 -0.45
N SER A 251 -2.04 2.92 -1.47
CA SER A 251 -1.70 2.37 -2.80
C SER A 251 -0.39 2.95 -3.33
N LEU A 252 0.05 2.49 -4.51
CA LEU A 252 1.18 3.10 -5.21
C LEU A 252 0.78 4.43 -5.90
N SER A 253 1.75 5.06 -6.57
CA SER A 253 1.52 6.26 -7.39
C SER A 253 0.46 5.99 -8.47
N GLY A 254 -0.41 6.96 -8.75
CA GLY A 254 -1.35 6.91 -9.87
C GLY A 254 -1.84 8.29 -10.27
N GLY A 255 -2.99 8.34 -10.94
CA GLY A 255 -3.66 9.57 -11.34
C GLY A 255 -4.91 9.85 -10.50
N THR A 256 -5.33 11.10 -10.50
CA THR A 256 -6.60 11.55 -9.91
C THR A 256 -7.29 12.45 -10.91
N ILE A 257 -8.56 12.18 -11.17
CA ILE A 257 -9.44 13.05 -11.97
C ILE A 257 -10.68 13.40 -11.15
N VAL A 258 -11.22 14.56 -11.44
CA VAL A 258 -12.37 15.16 -10.76
C VAL A 258 -13.34 15.61 -11.82
N GLU A 259 -14.56 15.10 -11.79
CA GLU A 259 -15.61 15.35 -12.79
C GLU A 259 -16.98 14.98 -12.22
N ASP A 260 -18.06 15.54 -12.78
CA ASP A 260 -19.44 15.15 -12.48
C ASP A 260 -19.82 13.87 -13.28
N PHE A 261 -19.48 12.69 -12.74
CA PHE A 261 -19.61 11.44 -13.48
C PHE A 261 -21.05 10.90 -13.49
N ASP A 262 -21.89 11.25 -12.52
CA ASP A 262 -23.29 10.82 -12.46
C ASP A 262 -24.31 11.91 -12.83
N GLY A 263 -23.85 13.13 -13.13
CA GLY A 263 -24.66 14.23 -13.64
C GLY A 263 -25.50 14.92 -12.56
N ASP A 264 -25.14 14.75 -11.29
CA ASP A 264 -25.88 15.32 -10.16
C ASP A 264 -25.47 16.78 -9.84
N GLY A 265 -24.48 17.31 -10.55
CA GLY A 265 -23.94 18.65 -10.40
C GLY A 265 -22.84 18.78 -9.34
N ASN A 266 -22.44 17.68 -8.69
CA ASN A 266 -21.34 17.63 -7.73
C ASN A 266 -20.14 16.92 -8.35
N LEU A 267 -18.94 17.45 -8.08
CA LEU A 267 -17.72 16.83 -8.59
C LEU A 267 -17.37 15.58 -7.78
N ASP A 268 -17.30 14.44 -8.46
CA ASP A 268 -16.84 13.16 -7.95
C ASP A 268 -15.31 13.02 -8.14
N ILE A 269 -14.73 11.96 -7.57
CA ILE A 269 -13.29 11.70 -7.65
C ILE A 269 -13.06 10.27 -8.14
N MET A 270 -12.20 10.11 -9.15
CA MET A 270 -11.65 8.82 -9.53
C MET A 270 -10.13 8.80 -9.28
N ILE A 271 -9.63 7.72 -8.67
CA ILE A 271 -8.22 7.55 -8.29
C ILE A 271 -7.71 6.22 -8.83
N SER A 272 -6.61 6.25 -9.58
CA SER A 272 -5.90 5.05 -10.02
C SER A 272 -4.64 4.82 -9.18
N SER A 273 -4.06 3.63 -9.31
CA SER A 273 -2.74 3.31 -8.75
C SER A 273 -1.98 2.43 -9.73
N LEU A 274 -0.66 2.60 -9.82
CA LEU A 274 0.23 1.77 -10.63
C LEU A 274 0.28 0.31 -10.14
N GLY A 275 -0.08 0.03 -8.89
CA GLY A 275 -0.03 -1.32 -8.34
C GLY A 275 -0.88 -2.30 -9.15
N VAL A 276 -0.26 -3.43 -9.54
CA VAL A 276 -0.91 -4.45 -10.40
C VAL A 276 -2.12 -5.14 -9.75
N HIS A 277 -2.26 -4.99 -8.43
CA HIS A 277 -3.40 -5.45 -7.63
C HIS A 277 -4.20 -4.30 -7.02
N ASP A 278 -3.80 -3.05 -7.28
CA ASP A 278 -4.46 -1.89 -6.69
C ASP A 278 -5.66 -1.52 -7.55
N GLN A 279 -6.85 -1.57 -6.94
CA GLN A 279 -8.13 -1.27 -7.56
C GLN A 279 -8.23 0.21 -7.97
N LEU A 280 -8.69 0.51 -9.20
CA LEU A 280 -9.19 1.84 -9.57
C LEU A 280 -10.40 2.18 -8.70
N ARG A 281 -10.45 3.39 -8.13
CA ARG A 281 -11.48 3.77 -7.16
C ARG A 281 -12.33 4.92 -7.67
N TYR A 282 -13.63 4.80 -7.47
CA TYR A 282 -14.61 5.84 -7.76
C TYR A 282 -15.32 6.27 -6.47
N PHE A 283 -15.22 7.55 -6.16
CA PHE A 283 -15.79 8.18 -4.98
C PHE A 283 -16.85 9.19 -5.40
N HIS A 284 -18.10 8.87 -5.11
CA HIS A 284 -19.23 9.77 -5.33
C HIS A 284 -19.27 10.84 -4.24
N ASN A 285 -19.51 12.09 -4.63
CA ASN A 285 -19.65 13.22 -3.72
C ASN A 285 -21.08 13.31 -3.18
N ASN A 286 -21.24 13.18 -1.86
CA ASN A 286 -22.56 13.18 -1.23
C ASN A 286 -23.19 14.59 -1.07
N ALA A 287 -22.59 15.62 -1.66
CA ALA A 287 -22.99 17.04 -1.57
C ALA A 287 -22.97 17.66 -0.15
N ASP A 288 -22.50 16.93 0.85
CA ASP A 288 -22.37 17.37 2.25
C ASP A 288 -20.90 17.50 2.70
N GLY A 289 -19.98 17.43 1.75
CA GLY A 289 -18.54 17.44 1.99
C GLY A 289 -17.95 16.07 2.33
N THR A 290 -18.73 14.99 2.20
CA THR A 290 -18.27 13.60 2.33
C THR A 290 -18.32 12.85 1.00
N PHE A 291 -17.64 11.71 0.95
CA PHE A 291 -17.57 10.86 -0.25
C PHE A 291 -17.99 9.42 0.07
N THR A 292 -18.63 8.76 -0.89
CA THR A 292 -18.97 7.33 -0.83
C THR A 292 -18.19 6.57 -1.89
N ASP A 293 -17.47 5.52 -1.49
CA ASP A 293 -16.87 4.59 -2.44
C ASP A 293 -17.97 3.81 -3.18
N ARG A 294 -18.13 4.09 -4.47
CA ARG A 294 -19.08 3.43 -5.37
C ARG A 294 -18.37 2.57 -6.41
N THR A 295 -17.13 2.15 -6.18
CA THR A 295 -16.32 1.39 -7.16
C THR A 295 -17.03 0.12 -7.66
N GLU A 296 -17.60 -0.67 -6.74
CA GLU A 296 -18.32 -1.91 -7.09
C GLU A 296 -19.66 -1.61 -7.76
N GLU A 297 -20.41 -0.62 -7.25
CA GLU A 297 -21.69 -0.19 -7.81
C GLU A 297 -21.55 0.36 -9.24
N ALA A 298 -20.43 1.06 -9.50
CA ALA A 298 -20.06 1.59 -10.79
C ALA A 298 -19.58 0.53 -11.79
N GLY A 299 -19.41 -0.72 -11.34
CA GLY A 299 -19.01 -1.86 -12.17
C GLY A 299 -17.51 -1.97 -12.44
N LEU A 300 -16.68 -1.26 -11.69
CA LEU A 300 -15.23 -1.14 -11.92
C LEU A 300 -14.40 -2.23 -11.21
N SER A 301 -15.04 -3.20 -10.55
CA SER A 301 -14.34 -4.26 -9.80
C SER A 301 -13.33 -5.03 -10.68
N GLY A 302 -12.06 -5.05 -10.28
CA GLY A 302 -10.98 -5.71 -11.00
C GLY A 302 -10.31 -4.88 -12.10
N GLU A 303 -10.76 -3.63 -12.32
CA GLU A 303 -10.02 -2.61 -13.09
C GLU A 303 -8.78 -2.15 -12.31
N ASN A 304 -7.83 -3.07 -12.13
CA ASN A 304 -6.63 -2.84 -11.34
C ASN A 304 -5.56 -2.08 -12.13
N GLY A 305 -4.68 -1.39 -11.43
CA GLY A 305 -3.59 -0.68 -12.07
C GLY A 305 -4.05 0.61 -12.77
N GLY A 306 -3.07 1.43 -13.13
CA GLY A 306 -3.32 2.73 -13.75
C GLY A 306 -2.28 3.73 -13.27
N LEU A 307 -1.24 3.96 -14.06
CA LEU A 307 -0.31 5.04 -13.77
C LEU A 307 -1.01 6.40 -13.86
N ASN A 308 -1.88 6.55 -14.85
CA ASN A 308 -2.50 7.80 -15.19
C ASN A 308 -3.91 7.55 -15.71
N ILE A 309 -4.79 8.50 -15.45
CA ILE A 309 -6.18 8.48 -15.86
C ILE A 309 -6.56 9.86 -16.41
N MET A 310 -7.46 9.88 -17.38
CA MET A 310 -7.91 11.11 -18.04
C MET A 310 -9.39 11.00 -18.38
N GLN A 311 -10.17 12.01 -18.01
CA GLN A 311 -11.54 12.15 -18.47
C GLN A 311 -11.60 12.60 -19.94
N THR A 312 -12.59 12.10 -20.67
CA THR A 312 -12.84 12.38 -22.10
C THR A 312 -14.33 12.21 -22.39
N ASP A 313 -14.84 12.67 -23.53
CA ASP A 313 -16.16 12.28 -24.06
C ASP A 313 -15.91 11.74 -25.47
N TYR A 314 -15.58 10.44 -25.57
CA TYR A 314 -15.00 9.91 -26.81
C TYR A 314 -16.06 9.69 -27.89
N ASN A 315 -17.33 9.56 -27.49
CA ASN A 315 -18.46 9.32 -28.36
C ASN A 315 -19.37 10.55 -28.51
N ASN A 316 -19.05 11.66 -27.84
CA ASN A 316 -19.78 12.93 -27.87
C ASN A 316 -21.24 12.75 -27.44
N ASP A 317 -21.48 11.92 -26.41
CA ASP A 317 -22.80 11.70 -25.82
C ASP A 317 -23.10 12.60 -24.62
N GLY A 318 -22.13 13.43 -24.22
CA GLY A 318 -22.23 14.38 -23.12
C GLY A 318 -21.92 13.79 -21.75
N TRP A 319 -21.53 12.51 -21.66
CA TRP A 319 -21.12 11.88 -20.42
C TRP A 319 -19.60 11.70 -20.35
N PRO A 320 -18.93 12.15 -19.29
CA PRO A 320 -17.49 12.00 -19.17
C PRO A 320 -17.07 10.52 -19.01
N ASP A 321 -16.45 9.99 -20.05
CA ASP A 321 -15.74 8.73 -20.12
C ASP A 321 -14.34 8.82 -19.49
N VAL A 322 -13.68 7.68 -19.27
CA VAL A 322 -12.34 7.64 -18.65
C VAL A 322 -11.38 6.74 -19.42
N LEU A 323 -10.19 7.27 -19.72
CA LEU A 323 -9.07 6.50 -20.24
C LEU A 323 -8.09 6.17 -19.10
N VAL A 324 -7.77 4.88 -18.92
CA VAL A 324 -6.85 4.38 -17.90
C VAL A 324 -5.58 3.83 -18.55
N LEU A 325 -4.42 4.40 -18.21
CA LEU A 325 -3.13 4.05 -18.80
C LEU A 325 -2.29 3.17 -17.86
N ARG A 326 -1.77 2.05 -18.36
CA ARG A 326 -1.13 0.99 -17.56
C ARG A 326 0.23 0.55 -18.11
N GLY A 327 0.97 -0.19 -17.30
CA GLY A 327 2.23 -0.85 -17.68
C GLY A 327 3.47 0.04 -17.61
N ALA A 328 3.37 1.33 -17.97
CA ALA A 328 4.36 2.38 -17.75
C ALA A 328 5.84 1.94 -17.70
N TRP A 329 6.44 1.88 -16.50
CA TRP A 329 7.85 1.59 -16.25
C TRP A 329 8.15 0.12 -15.94
N PHE A 330 7.20 -0.79 -16.13
CA PHE A 330 7.39 -2.22 -15.87
C PHE A 330 8.26 -2.92 -16.93
N GLY A 331 8.75 -2.18 -17.93
CA GLY A 331 9.67 -2.69 -18.95
C GLY A 331 9.07 -3.86 -19.72
N ILE A 332 9.77 -4.99 -19.76
CA ILE A 332 9.31 -6.21 -20.45
C ILE A 332 8.09 -6.85 -19.79
N GLU A 333 7.77 -6.52 -18.55
CA GLU A 333 6.55 -6.98 -17.85
C GLU A 333 5.41 -5.94 -17.96
N GLY A 334 5.60 -4.86 -18.73
CA GLY A 334 4.63 -3.76 -18.89
C GLY A 334 3.52 -3.99 -19.90
N HIS A 335 3.25 -5.25 -20.29
CA HIS A 335 2.26 -5.61 -21.30
C HIS A 335 0.81 -5.56 -20.78
N TYR A 336 0.49 -4.56 -19.97
CA TYR A 336 -0.85 -4.28 -19.48
C TYR A 336 -1.58 -3.36 -20.47
N PRO A 337 -2.76 -3.75 -20.98
CA PRO A 337 -3.53 -2.88 -21.86
C PRO A 337 -4.07 -1.66 -21.09
N LEU A 338 -4.28 -0.57 -21.82
CA LEU A 338 -5.11 0.54 -21.35
C LEU A 338 -6.58 0.09 -21.23
N SER A 339 -7.39 0.85 -20.50
CA SER A 339 -8.85 0.76 -20.55
C SER A 339 -9.46 2.05 -21.08
N LEU A 340 -10.47 1.94 -21.95
CA LEU A 340 -11.42 3.01 -22.22
C LEU A 340 -12.75 2.64 -21.56
N LEU A 341 -13.10 3.37 -20.51
CA LEU A 341 -14.30 3.18 -19.71
C LEU A 341 -15.37 4.17 -20.20
N ARG A 342 -16.40 3.66 -20.87
CA ARG A 342 -17.55 4.47 -21.26
C ARG A 342 -18.43 4.72 -20.06
N ASN A 343 -18.79 5.96 -19.79
CA ASN A 343 -19.79 6.31 -18.79
C ASN A 343 -21.19 6.11 -19.35
N ASN A 344 -22.05 5.39 -18.63
CA ASN A 344 -23.41 5.11 -19.08
C ASN A 344 -24.44 6.20 -18.68
N GLY A 345 -23.99 7.30 -18.06
CA GLY A 345 -24.83 8.43 -17.64
C GLY A 345 -25.70 8.15 -16.42
N ASN A 346 -25.31 7.17 -15.61
CA ASN A 346 -26.01 6.78 -14.39
C ASN A 346 -25.03 6.38 -13.27
N GLY A 347 -23.78 6.85 -13.33
CA GLY A 347 -22.72 6.51 -12.39
C GLY A 347 -22.11 5.11 -12.57
N THR A 348 -22.42 4.42 -13.68
CA THR A 348 -21.81 3.13 -14.03
C THR A 348 -20.95 3.22 -15.28
N PHE A 349 -19.95 2.33 -15.38
CA PHE A 349 -18.98 2.34 -16.46
C PHE A 349 -18.82 0.98 -17.13
N ASP A 350 -18.61 1.02 -18.44
CA ASP A 350 -18.36 -0.15 -19.28
C ASP A 350 -16.96 -0.06 -19.89
N ASP A 351 -16.10 -1.06 -19.70
CA ASP A 351 -14.87 -1.14 -20.48
C ASP A 351 -15.19 -1.51 -21.93
N VAL A 352 -15.05 -0.52 -22.82
CA VAL A 352 -15.30 -0.60 -24.26
C VAL A 352 -14.00 -0.70 -25.07
N THR A 353 -12.86 -1.01 -24.43
CA THR A 353 -11.53 -0.99 -25.06
C THR A 353 -11.44 -1.85 -26.32
N GLU A 354 -12.03 -3.05 -26.28
CA GLU A 354 -12.08 -3.94 -27.45
C GLU A 354 -13.01 -3.41 -28.54
N GLU A 355 -14.19 -2.94 -28.14
CA GLU A 355 -15.24 -2.45 -29.04
C GLU A 355 -14.78 -1.19 -29.79
N ALA A 356 -14.03 -0.32 -29.11
CA ALA A 356 -13.38 0.86 -29.66
C ALA A 356 -12.11 0.53 -30.48
N GLY A 357 -11.68 -0.74 -30.54
CA GLY A 357 -10.49 -1.18 -31.29
C GLY A 357 -9.15 -0.77 -30.67
N LEU A 358 -9.15 -0.36 -29.39
CA LEU A 358 -7.99 0.16 -28.66
C LEU A 358 -7.18 -0.92 -27.92
N LEU A 359 -7.66 -2.17 -27.88
CA LEU A 359 -6.93 -3.24 -27.18
C LEU A 359 -5.54 -3.45 -27.78
N ARG A 360 -4.50 -3.08 -27.02
CA ARG A 360 -3.09 -3.27 -27.36
C ARG A 360 -2.31 -3.63 -26.10
N PHE A 361 -1.35 -4.53 -26.21
CA PHE A 361 -0.53 -5.01 -25.08
C PHE A 361 0.80 -4.25 -25.02
N HIS A 362 0.71 -2.93 -24.94
CA HIS A 362 1.86 -2.04 -24.82
C HIS A 362 1.71 -1.14 -23.60
N PRO A 363 2.81 -0.85 -22.89
CA PRO A 363 2.78 0.08 -21.79
C PRO A 363 2.40 1.48 -22.29
N THR A 364 1.53 2.13 -21.54
CA THR A 364 1.07 3.51 -21.75
C THR A 364 1.41 4.34 -20.51
N GLN A 365 1.61 5.66 -20.71
CA GLN A 365 2.09 6.56 -19.64
C GLN A 365 1.34 7.88 -19.62
N ALA A 366 1.15 8.48 -20.79
CA ALA A 366 0.43 9.73 -20.96
C ALA A 366 -0.51 9.62 -22.16
N ALA A 367 -1.61 10.36 -22.07
CA ALA A 367 -2.53 10.62 -23.14
C ALA A 367 -2.86 12.12 -23.11
N THR A 368 -3.43 12.61 -24.20
CA THR A 368 -4.01 13.94 -24.27
C THR A 368 -5.28 13.82 -25.10
N TRP A 369 -6.31 14.54 -24.67
CA TRP A 369 -7.60 14.61 -25.36
C TRP A 369 -7.91 16.06 -25.71
N PHE A 370 -8.54 16.27 -26.86
CA PHE A 370 -9.02 17.57 -27.32
C PHE A 370 -10.30 17.35 -28.12
N ASP A 371 -11.30 18.19 -27.88
CA ASP A 371 -12.58 18.26 -28.58
C ASP A 371 -12.59 19.33 -29.69
#